data_AF-A0A9K3K8Q5-F1
#
_entry.id   AF-A0A9K3K8Q5-F1
#
_cell.length_a   1.000
_cell.length_b   1.000
_cell.length_c   1.000
_cell.angle_alpha   90.00
_cell.angle_beta   90.00
_cell.angle_gamma   90.00
#
_symmetry.space_group_name_H-M   'P 1'
#
loop_
_entity.id
_entity.type
_entity.pdbx_description
1 polymer ?
#
loop_
_entity_poly.entity_id
_entity_poly.type
_entity_poly.pdbx_seq_one_letter_code
_entity_poly.pdbx_strand_id
1 'polypeptide(L)'
;METPNHAAIKASMGKLQHITTYRAVGPGRNFYGTASGATDDSFYALFGALSMTWELGFAFHERCDNFEQELPNLIRGLEYLASIAPQPFSLGQGPDIVSTTVNPS
;
A
#
# COMPACT_ATOMS: atom_id res chain seq x y z
N MET A 1 18.39 5.14 -5.29
CA MET A 1 17.86 5.93 -6.41
C MET A 1 16.38 6.09 -6.16
N GLU A 2 15.88 7.33 -6.10
CA GLU A 2 14.45 7.57 -5.92
C GLU A 2 13.73 7.44 -7.27
N THR A 3 12.52 6.87 -7.26
CA THR A 3 11.72 6.71 -8.47
C THR A 3 11.03 8.03 -8.85
N PRO A 4 10.69 8.27 -10.13
CA PRO A 4 9.96 9.48 -10.53
C PRO A 4 8.66 9.72 -9.77
N ASN A 5 7.98 8.64 -9.34
CA ASN A 5 6.72 8.68 -8.59
C ASN A 5 6.92 8.58 -7.07
N HIS A 6 8.13 8.81 -6.54
CA HIS A 6 8.47 8.57 -5.13
C HIS A 6 7.49 9.22 -4.16
N ALA A 7 7.13 10.49 -4.37
CA ALA A 7 6.20 11.21 -3.48
C ALA A 7 4.81 10.57 -3.45
N ALA A 8 4.28 10.14 -4.61
CA ALA A 8 2.97 9.52 -4.71
C ALA A 8 2.92 8.11 -4.10
N ILE A 9 4.00 7.34 -4.31
CA ILE A 9 4.18 6.04 -3.65
C ILE A 9 4.21 6.24 -2.14
N LYS A 10 5.00 7.20 -1.64
CA LYS A 10 5.11 7.49 -0.21
C LYS A 10 3.77 7.90 0.41
N ALA A 11 2.98 8.73 -0.28
CA ALA A 11 1.65 9.12 0.17
C ALA A 11 0.71 7.91 0.27
N SER A 12 0.66 7.08 -0.80
CA SER A 12 -0.17 5.87 -0.84
C SER A 12 0.23 4.86 0.24
N MET A 13 1.53 4.67 0.43
CA MET A 13 2.09 3.79 1.47
C MET A 13 1.78 4.30 2.88
N GLY A 14 1.85 5.62 3.11
CA GLY A 14 1.49 6.23 4.39
C GLY A 14 0.01 6.01 4.74
N LYS A 15 -0.87 6.13 3.74
CA LYS A 15 -2.30 5.85 3.90
C LYS A 15 -2.56 4.38 4.20
N LEU A 16 -1.92 3.47 3.47
CA LEU A 16 -2.02 2.03 3.71
C LEU A 16 -1.56 1.67 5.12
N GLN A 17 -0.40 2.16 5.57
CA GLN A 17 0.09 1.92 6.92
C GLN A 17 -0.90 2.39 7.99
N HIS A 18 -1.57 3.53 7.76
CA HIS A 18 -2.60 4.02 8.67
C HIS A 18 -3.82 3.10 8.72
N ILE A 19 -4.25 2.54 7.58
CA ILE A 19 -5.41 1.64 7.50
C ILE A 19 -5.08 0.25 8.06
N THR A 20 -3.90 -0.29 7.75
CA THR A 20 -3.64 -1.73 7.82
C THR A 20 -2.78 -2.15 9.00
N THR A 21 -2.26 -1.21 9.80
CA THR A 21 -1.27 -1.42 10.88
C THR A 21 0.10 -1.96 10.42
N TYR A 22 0.23 -2.37 9.17
CA TYR A 22 1.49 -2.77 8.56
C TYR A 22 2.42 -1.58 8.36
N ARG A 23 3.69 -1.76 8.69
CA ARG A 23 4.70 -0.72 8.46
C ARG A 23 5.11 -0.68 6.99
N ALA A 24 4.91 0.46 6.35
CA ALA A 24 5.45 0.72 5.03
C ALA A 24 6.97 0.96 5.09
N VAL A 25 7.70 0.25 4.27
CA VAL A 25 9.17 0.33 4.18
C VAL A 25 9.59 0.30 2.72
N GLY A 26 10.52 1.18 2.35
CA GLY A 26 11.14 1.17 1.02
C GLY A 26 12.29 0.16 0.95
N PRO A 27 12.81 -0.11 -0.26
CA PRO A 27 13.96 -1.00 -0.45
C PRO A 27 15.20 -0.47 0.28
N GLY A 28 16.06 -1.38 0.77
CA GLY A 28 17.37 -1.04 1.33
C GLY A 28 17.76 -1.79 2.59
N ARG A 29 18.55 -1.13 3.46
CA ARG A 29 19.29 -1.74 4.58
C ARG A 29 18.43 -2.29 5.73
N ASN A 30 17.11 -2.14 5.67
CA ASN A 30 16.19 -2.69 6.67
C ASN A 30 15.91 -4.19 6.44
N PHE A 31 16.48 -4.77 5.39
CA PHE A 31 16.30 -6.16 4.97
C PHE A 31 17.65 -6.86 4.82
N TYR A 32 17.62 -8.18 4.57
CA TYR A 32 18.81 -9.01 4.32
C TYR A 32 19.64 -8.58 3.10
N GLY A 33 19.10 -7.71 2.26
CA GLY A 33 19.80 -7.11 1.12
C GLY A 33 18.85 -6.34 0.22
N THR A 34 19.38 -5.88 -0.90
CA THR A 34 18.57 -5.32 -1.99
C THR A 34 18.10 -6.46 -2.89
N ALA A 35 16.79 -6.65 -3.00
CA ALA A 35 16.21 -7.48 -4.05
C ALA A 35 16.18 -6.69 -5.37
N SER A 36 16.32 -7.40 -6.50
CA SER A 36 16.15 -6.82 -7.83
C SER A 36 15.40 -7.79 -8.74
N GLY A 37 14.61 -7.24 -9.66
CA GLY A 37 13.82 -8.04 -10.60
C GLY A 37 12.61 -8.72 -9.96
N ALA A 38 12.20 -8.24 -8.78
CA ALA A 38 10.98 -8.69 -8.12
C ALA A 38 9.73 -8.30 -8.94
N THR A 39 8.59 -8.87 -8.58
CA THR A 39 7.33 -8.62 -9.30
C THR A 39 6.92 -7.15 -9.18
N ASP A 40 7.08 -6.55 -8.01
CA ASP A 40 6.81 -5.13 -7.80
C ASP A 40 7.74 -4.22 -8.61
N ASP A 41 9.04 -4.51 -8.67
CA ASP A 41 9.99 -3.82 -9.56
C ASP A 41 9.53 -3.87 -11.03
N SER A 42 9.19 -5.08 -11.49
CA SER A 42 8.83 -5.35 -12.89
C SER A 42 7.54 -4.65 -13.28
N PHE A 43 6.52 -4.68 -12.42
CA PHE A 43 5.24 -4.03 -12.69
C PHE A 43 5.33 -2.51 -12.67
N TYR A 44 6.13 -1.94 -11.76
CA TYR A 44 6.40 -0.51 -11.75
C TYR A 44 7.11 -0.09 -13.04
N ALA A 45 8.17 -0.80 -13.41
CA ALA A 45 9.02 -0.42 -14.54
C ALA A 45 8.35 -0.62 -15.90
N LEU A 46 7.62 -1.72 -16.10
CA LEU A 46 7.06 -2.08 -17.40
C LEU A 46 5.67 -1.50 -17.65
N PHE A 47 4.85 -1.39 -16.62
CA PHE A 47 3.44 -1.00 -16.76
C PHE A 47 3.11 0.34 -16.10
N GLY A 48 4.07 0.96 -15.39
CA GLY A 48 3.80 2.17 -14.61
C GLY A 48 2.76 1.92 -13.52
N ALA A 49 2.63 0.69 -13.02
CA ALA A 49 1.68 0.37 -11.97
C ALA A 49 2.20 0.86 -10.60
N LEU A 50 1.28 1.26 -9.71
CA LEU A 50 1.60 1.33 -8.29
C LEU A 50 1.67 -0.11 -7.75
N SER A 51 2.89 -0.61 -7.63
CA SER A 51 3.18 -1.97 -7.15
C SER A 51 3.88 -1.94 -5.80
N MET A 52 3.66 -2.99 -5.03
CA MET A 52 4.21 -3.19 -3.69
C MET A 52 4.14 -4.66 -3.31
N THR A 53 4.94 -5.05 -2.34
CA THR A 53 4.85 -6.34 -1.67
C THR A 53 4.18 -6.17 -0.31
N TRP A 54 3.18 -7.01 -0.01
CA TRP A 54 2.54 -7.06 1.29
C TRP A 54 2.96 -8.33 2.00
N GLU A 55 3.88 -8.20 2.95
CA GLU A 55 4.41 -9.30 3.75
C GLU A 55 3.44 -9.57 4.90
N LEU A 56 2.62 -10.62 4.81
CA LEU A 56 1.58 -10.92 5.78
C LEU A 56 2.07 -11.85 6.90
N GLY A 57 1.54 -11.63 8.11
CA GLY A 57 1.80 -12.47 9.27
C GLY A 57 3.23 -12.39 9.82
N PHE A 58 3.55 -13.33 10.71
CA PHE A 58 4.85 -13.37 11.42
C PHE A 58 5.65 -14.65 11.16
N ALA A 59 5.04 -15.65 10.52
CA ALA A 59 5.66 -16.92 10.19
C ALA A 59 5.03 -17.56 8.94
N PHE A 60 5.79 -18.40 8.23
CA PHE A 60 5.28 -19.14 7.07
C PHE A 60 4.09 -20.05 7.38
N HIS A 61 3.99 -20.56 8.62
CA HIS A 61 2.90 -21.42 9.08
C HIS A 61 2.32 -20.86 10.38
N GLU A 62 1.49 -19.83 10.25
CA GLU A 62 0.83 -19.17 11.37
C GLU A 62 -0.57 -19.74 11.63
N ARG A 63 -1.10 -19.56 12.85
CA ARG A 63 -2.48 -19.91 13.18
C ARG A 63 -3.46 -19.03 12.41
N CYS A 64 -4.53 -19.61 11.88
CA CYS A 64 -5.59 -18.87 11.17
C CYS A 64 -6.14 -17.71 11.99
N ASP A 65 -6.34 -17.91 13.30
CA ASP A 65 -6.86 -16.88 14.22
C ASP A 65 -6.07 -15.57 14.19
N ASN A 66 -4.76 -15.60 13.89
CA ASN A 66 -3.94 -14.39 13.81
C ASN A 66 -4.18 -13.65 12.49
N PHE A 67 -4.20 -14.36 11.36
CA PHE A 67 -4.51 -13.77 10.06
C PHE A 67 -5.95 -13.21 10.00
N GLU A 68 -6.91 -13.93 10.56
CA GLU A 68 -8.32 -13.52 10.55
C GLU A 68 -8.56 -12.22 11.34
N GLN A 69 -7.77 -11.95 12.38
CA GLN A 69 -7.82 -10.68 13.11
C GLN A 69 -7.36 -9.49 12.27
N GLU A 70 -6.48 -9.71 11.29
CA GLU A 70 -5.97 -8.66 10.41
C GLU A 70 -6.86 -8.42 9.20
N LEU A 71 -7.63 -9.43 8.79
CA LEU A 71 -8.47 -9.43 7.58
C LEU A 71 -9.32 -8.16 7.40
N PRO A 72 -10.01 -7.62 8.43
CA PRO A 72 -10.83 -6.42 8.25
C PRO A 72 -9.99 -5.19 7.84
N ASN A 73 -8.77 -5.08 8.34
CA ASN A 73 -7.87 -3.98 8.00
C ASN A 73 -7.25 -4.20 6.62
N LEU A 74 -6.90 -5.46 6.29
CA LEU A 74 -6.41 -5.83 4.96
C LEU A 74 -7.44 -5.49 3.87
N ILE A 75 -8.70 -5.87 4.07
CA ILE A 75 -9.81 -5.59 3.13
C ILE A 75 -9.97 -4.08 2.93
N ARG A 76 -9.97 -3.29 4.00
CA ARG A 76 -10.03 -1.81 3.89
C ARG A 76 -8.84 -1.22 3.13
N GLY A 77 -7.65 -1.81 3.29
CA GLY A 77 -6.46 -1.44 2.51
C GLY A 77 -6.63 -1.74 1.03
N LEU A 78 -7.21 -2.90 0.68
CA LEU A 78 -7.52 -3.28 -0.70
C LEU A 78 -8.62 -2.40 -1.31
N GLU A 79 -9.65 -2.05 -0.54
CA GLU A 79 -10.70 -1.10 -0.96
C GLU A 79 -10.08 0.28 -1.29
N TYR A 80 -9.17 0.76 -0.44
CA TYR A 80 -8.41 1.98 -0.71
C TYR A 80 -7.60 1.85 -2.02
N LEU A 81 -6.84 0.78 -2.20
CA LEU A 81 -6.07 0.56 -3.43
C LEU A 81 -6.96 0.51 -4.67
N ALA A 82 -8.11 -0.17 -4.59
CA ALA A 82 -9.09 -0.20 -5.67
C ALA A 82 -9.64 1.21 -5.99
N SER A 83 -9.87 2.04 -4.97
CA SER A 83 -10.37 3.40 -5.16
C SER A 83 -9.40 4.33 -5.90
N ILE A 84 -8.08 4.12 -5.74
CA ILE A 84 -7.05 4.94 -6.40
C ILE A 84 -6.52 4.31 -7.70
N ALA A 85 -6.83 3.04 -7.97
CA ALA A 85 -6.32 2.28 -9.11
C ALA A 85 -6.45 2.98 -10.50
N PRO A 86 -7.49 3.78 -10.79
CA PRO A 86 -7.59 4.48 -12.07
C PRO A 86 -6.47 5.51 -12.31
N GLN A 87 -5.97 6.14 -11.25
CA GLN A 87 -4.94 7.19 -11.32
C GLN A 87 -4.06 7.16 -10.06
N PRO A 88 -3.29 6.08 -9.84
CA PRO A 88 -2.72 5.79 -8.52
C PRO A 88 -1.72 6.84 -8.05
N PHE A 89 -0.99 7.46 -8.97
CA PHE A 89 0.00 8.48 -8.63
C PHE A 89 -0.59 9.88 -8.41
N SER A 90 -1.85 10.11 -8.79
CA SER A 90 -2.57 11.36 -8.53
C SER A 90 -3.53 11.21 -7.35
N LEU A 91 -4.40 10.19 -7.39
CA LEU A 91 -5.39 9.93 -6.34
C LEU A 91 -4.75 9.47 -5.03
N GLY A 92 -3.60 8.78 -5.07
CA GLY A 92 -2.85 8.40 -3.87
C GLY A 92 -2.23 9.58 -3.11
N GLN A 93 -2.17 10.77 -3.73
CA GLN A 93 -1.80 12.03 -3.09
C GLN A 93 -3.02 12.85 -2.66
N GLY A 94 -4.23 12.36 -2.94
CA GLY A 94 -5.47 13.05 -2.63
C GLY A 94 -5.69 13.23 -1.12
N PRO A 95 -6.46 14.25 -0.71
CA PRO A 95 -6.78 14.48 0.68
C PRO A 95 -7.74 13.40 1.21
N ASP A 96 -7.66 13.17 2.53
CA ASP A 96 -8.59 12.30 3.22
C ASP A 96 -9.93 12.98 3.46
N ILE A 97 -11.02 12.35 3.00
CA ILE A 97 -12.37 12.78 3.31
C ILE A 97 -12.71 12.32 4.74
N VAL A 98 -12.54 13.21 5.71
CA VAL A 98 -12.80 12.92 7.14
C VAL A 98 -14.26 13.13 7.55
N SER A 99 -15.01 13.94 6.81
CA SER A 99 -16.44 14.16 7.03
C SER A 99 -17.10 14.71 5.76
N THR A 100 -18.37 14.38 5.56
CA THR A 100 -19.22 14.94 4.52
C THR A 100 -20.51 15.45 5.16
N THR A 101 -20.90 16.67 4.83
CA THR A 101 -22.18 17.25 5.27
C THR A 101 -23.03 17.49 4.03
N VAL A 102 -24.25 16.96 4.03
CA VAL A 102 -25.24 17.22 2.99
C VAL A 102 -26.20 18.27 3.51
N ASN A 103 -26.24 19.43 2.87
CA ASN A 103 -27.29 20.42 3.13
C ASN A 103 -28.46 20.14 2.17
N PRO A 104 -29.63 19.72 2.67
CA PRO A 104 -30.81 19.55 1.84
C PRO A 104 -31.27 20.92 1.30
N SER A 105 -31.64 20.94 0.02
CA SER A 105 -32.30 22.07 -0.66
C SER A 105 -33.78 22.15 -0.33
#